data_AF-A0A4R1JP94-F1
#
_entry.id   AF-A0A4R1JP94-F1
#
_cell.length_a   1.000
_cell.length_b   1.000
_cell.length_c   1.000
_cell.angle_alpha   90.00
_cell.angle_beta   90.00
_cell.angle_gamma   90.00
#
_symmetry.space_group_name_H-M   'P 1'
#
loop_
_entity.id
_entity.type
_entity.pdbx_description
1 polymer ?
#
loop_
_entity_poly.entity_id
_entity_poly.type
_entity_poly.pdbx_seq_one_letter_code
_entity_poly.pdbx_strand_id
1 'polypeptide(L)'
;MKIAGCEVKLLDKLRIMRNIFLMLLTFNIIISCKHKLDSKVEDAVNLLSHEKCINTVWVEDNDSYKNLIKVATVEDLVYLTDSENPYIRYYAFIGLKEKNYPKIKEIYFKHKNDFEAISTTNGACLNGSAEINDLMFWALDPKYSDCKYGFTQDEYDKMAKEEYDKNTK
;
A
#
# COMPACT_ATOMS: atom_id res chain seq x y z
N MET A 1 1.13 -58.22 17.97
CA MET A 1 1.20 -57.85 16.54
C MET A 1 1.13 -56.33 16.43
N LYS A 2 2.22 -55.71 15.94
CA LYS A 2 2.44 -54.31 15.51
C LYS A 2 1.52 -53.19 16.04
N ILE A 3 1.99 -52.45 17.06
CA ILE A 3 1.52 -51.09 17.42
C ILE A 3 2.70 -50.08 17.41
N ALA A 4 3.68 -50.27 16.52
CA ALA A 4 4.88 -49.41 16.44
C ALA A 4 4.93 -48.53 15.17
N GLY A 5 3.99 -48.70 14.24
CA GLY A 5 4.04 -48.05 12.92
C GLY A 5 3.27 -46.74 12.78
N CYS A 6 2.38 -46.41 13.73
CA CYS A 6 1.50 -45.24 13.63
C CYS A 6 2.09 -44.00 14.33
N GLU A 7 2.73 -44.17 15.50
CA GLU A 7 3.31 -43.05 16.26
C GLU A 7 4.53 -42.43 15.58
N VAL A 8 5.37 -43.24 14.92
CA VAL A 8 6.57 -42.75 14.20
C VAL A 8 6.19 -41.79 13.07
N LYS A 9 5.10 -42.07 12.35
CA LYS A 9 4.61 -41.22 11.25
C LYS A 9 4.06 -39.87 11.73
N LEU A 10 3.56 -39.79 12.97
CA LEU A 10 3.02 -38.55 13.53
C LEU A 10 4.16 -37.61 13.98
N LEU A 11 5.18 -38.18 14.61
CA LEU A 11 6.39 -37.46 15.04
C LEU A 11 7.18 -36.91 13.85
N ASP A 12 7.30 -37.68 12.76
CA ASP A 12 7.96 -37.23 11.53
C ASP A 12 7.20 -36.08 10.86
N LYS A 13 5.86 -36.14 10.81
CA LYS A 13 5.03 -35.04 10.28
C LYS A 13 5.17 -33.75 11.11
N LEU A 14 5.17 -33.85 12.44
CA LEU A 14 5.37 -32.70 13.33
C LEU A 14 6.77 -32.08 13.16
N ARG A 15 7.80 -32.90 12.96
CA ARG A 15 9.17 -32.43 12.69
C ARG A 15 9.29 -31.73 11.34
N ILE A 16 8.65 -32.24 10.29
CA ILE A 16 8.62 -31.62 8.96
C ILE A 16 7.89 -30.28 9.00
N MET A 17 6.71 -30.22 9.64
CA MET A 17 5.95 -28.97 9.78
C MET A 17 6.73 -27.90 10.57
N ARG A 18 7.45 -28.29 11.62
CA ARG A 18 8.31 -27.37 12.38
C ARG A 18 9.46 -26.81 11.54
N ASN A 19 10.07 -27.64 10.69
CA ASN A 19 11.16 -27.22 9.81
C ASN A 19 10.68 -26.31 8.66
N ILE A 20 9.48 -26.55 8.13
CA ILE A 20 8.84 -25.66 7.14
C ILE A 20 8.51 -24.31 7.79
N PHE A 21 7.98 -24.31 9.01
CA PHE A 21 7.67 -23.10 9.75
C PHE A 21 8.94 -22.27 10.09
N LEU A 22 10.02 -22.94 10.47
CA LEU A 22 11.33 -22.30 10.70
C LEU A 22 11.95 -21.75 9.41
N MET A 23 11.85 -22.44 8.28
CA MET A 23 12.29 -21.90 6.97
C MET A 23 11.47 -20.68 6.54
N LEU A 24 10.15 -20.67 6.78
CA LEU A 24 9.29 -19.52 6.47
C LEU A 24 9.61 -18.33 7.38
N LEU A 25 9.93 -18.56 8.65
CA LEU A 25 10.39 -17.52 9.58
C LEU A 25 11.71 -16.90 9.14
N THR A 26 12.66 -17.68 8.64
CA THR A 26 13.95 -17.14 8.18
C THR A 26 13.88 -16.51 6.79
N PHE A 27 12.97 -16.96 5.91
CA PHE A 27 12.75 -16.30 4.60
C PHE A 27 12.16 -14.88 4.76
N ASN A 28 11.30 -14.65 5.76
CA ASN A 28 10.79 -13.31 6.05
C ASN A 28 11.84 -12.38 6.69
N ILE A 29 12.88 -12.93 7.30
CA ILE A 29 13.97 -12.13 7.91
C ILE A 29 14.99 -11.67 6.86
N ILE A 30 15.13 -12.37 5.73
CA ILE A 30 16.18 -12.08 4.73
C ILE A 30 15.75 -11.02 3.68
N ILE A 31 14.46 -10.70 3.56
CA ILE A 31 13.97 -9.67 2.60
C ILE A 31 13.81 -8.28 3.27
N SER A 32 14.19 -8.13 4.55
CA SER A 32 14.42 -6.80 5.11
C SER A 32 15.86 -6.35 4.78
N CYS A 33 16.22 -6.35 3.49
CA CYS A 33 17.19 -5.37 3.04
C CYS A 33 16.53 -4.02 3.30
N LYS A 34 16.90 -3.33 4.38
CA LYS A 34 16.48 -1.96 4.67
C LYS A 34 16.80 -1.14 3.43
N HIS A 35 15.81 -0.92 2.57
CA HIS A 35 15.90 -0.02 1.45
C HIS A 35 16.29 1.33 2.04
N LYS A 36 17.50 1.78 1.72
CA LYS A 36 18.05 3.01 2.29
C LYS A 36 17.77 4.11 1.29
N LEU A 37 16.95 5.06 1.72
CA LEU A 37 16.67 6.27 0.95
C LEU A 37 17.98 7.07 0.80
N ASP A 38 18.20 7.65 -0.38
CA ASP A 38 19.25 8.64 -0.52
C ASP A 38 18.86 9.93 0.21
N SER A 39 19.85 10.75 0.56
CA SER A 39 19.62 11.93 1.39
C SER A 39 18.61 12.93 0.78
N LYS A 40 18.52 13.03 -0.55
CA LYS A 40 17.55 13.92 -1.19
C LYS A 40 16.13 13.41 -1.06
N VAL A 41 15.94 12.10 -1.11
CA VAL A 41 14.62 11.48 -0.85
C VAL A 41 14.28 11.61 0.62
N GLU A 42 15.23 11.41 1.54
CA GLU A 42 15.03 11.66 2.97
C GLU A 42 14.59 13.11 3.24
N ASP A 43 15.24 14.09 2.62
CA ASP A 43 14.87 15.52 2.73
C ASP A 43 13.45 15.77 2.22
N ALA A 44 13.08 15.20 1.07
CA ALA A 44 11.72 15.34 0.52
C ALA A 44 10.66 14.68 1.41
N VAL A 45 10.96 13.51 1.98
CA VAL A 45 10.10 12.80 2.93
C VAL A 45 9.93 13.61 4.22
N ASN A 46 11.00 14.25 4.71
CA ASN A 46 10.94 15.12 5.87
C ASN A 46 9.97 16.30 5.63
N LEU A 47 9.99 16.93 4.45
CA LEU A 47 9.01 17.98 4.11
C LEU A 47 7.57 17.42 4.15
N LEU A 48 7.33 16.29 3.48
CA LEU A 48 6.04 15.61 3.45
C LEU A 48 5.52 15.19 4.83
N SER A 49 6.40 14.85 5.77
CA SER A 49 6.00 14.43 7.13
C SER A 49 5.27 15.53 7.93
N HIS A 50 5.42 16.79 7.50
CA HIS A 50 4.76 17.94 8.11
C HIS A 50 3.37 18.21 7.51
N GLU A 51 3.00 17.52 6.43
CA GLU A 51 1.66 17.62 5.84
C GLU A 51 0.59 17.20 6.85
N LYS A 52 -0.53 17.93 6.83
CA LYS A 52 -1.67 17.72 7.74
C LYS A 52 -3.00 17.56 7.04
N CYS A 53 -3.01 17.72 5.72
CA CYS A 53 -4.21 17.63 4.90
C CYS A 53 -3.83 17.28 3.47
N ILE A 54 -4.65 16.47 2.81
CA ILE A 54 -4.50 16.16 1.39
C ILE A 54 -5.60 16.85 0.60
N ASN A 55 -5.21 17.61 -0.43
CA ASN A 55 -6.15 18.09 -1.42
C ASN A 55 -6.45 16.96 -2.41
N THR A 56 -7.61 16.32 -2.29
CA THR A 56 -7.94 15.12 -3.09
C THR A 56 -8.27 15.41 -4.54
N VAL A 57 -8.47 16.69 -4.91
CA VAL A 57 -8.73 17.12 -6.28
C VAL A 57 -7.44 17.48 -7.01
N TRP A 58 -6.49 18.09 -6.30
CA TRP A 58 -5.23 18.60 -6.86
C TRP A 58 -4.05 18.11 -6.01
N VAL A 59 -3.91 16.78 -5.88
CA VAL A 59 -2.86 16.16 -5.07
C VAL A 59 -1.49 16.53 -5.62
N GLU A 60 -1.39 16.54 -6.95
CA GLU A 60 -0.22 16.88 -7.73
C GLU A 60 0.26 18.31 -7.53
N ASP A 61 -0.58 19.20 -6.99
CA ASP A 61 -0.25 20.60 -6.76
C ASP A 61 0.51 20.87 -5.47
N ASN A 62 0.59 19.89 -4.56
CA ASN A 62 1.34 20.01 -3.32
C ASN A 62 2.86 20.11 -3.58
N ASP A 63 3.51 21.15 -3.05
CA ASP A 63 4.95 21.39 -3.27
C ASP A 63 5.85 20.32 -2.65
N SER A 64 5.49 19.80 -1.48
CA SER A 64 6.22 18.71 -0.81
C SER A 64 6.16 17.43 -1.65
N TYR A 65 5.01 17.13 -2.24
CA TYR A 65 4.82 16.03 -3.19
C TYR A 65 5.64 16.20 -4.46
N LYS A 66 5.58 17.39 -5.10
CA LYS A 66 6.39 17.73 -6.28
C LYS A 66 7.89 17.50 -6.01
N ASN A 67 8.36 17.85 -4.83
CA ASN A 67 9.74 17.62 -4.41
C ASN A 67 10.06 16.12 -4.32
N LEU A 68 9.19 15.30 -3.74
CA LEU A 68 9.38 13.85 -3.67
C LEU A 68 9.46 13.22 -5.07
N ILE A 69 8.48 13.47 -5.95
CA ILE A 69 8.41 12.79 -7.25
C ILE A 69 9.56 13.14 -8.18
N LYS A 70 10.15 14.32 -8.00
CA LYS A 70 11.34 14.77 -8.73
C LYS A 70 12.58 13.95 -8.39
N VAL A 71 12.72 13.47 -7.14
CA VAL A 71 13.95 12.83 -6.66
C VAL A 71 13.80 11.33 -6.43
N ALA A 72 12.61 10.85 -6.10
CA ALA A 72 12.35 9.45 -5.77
C ALA A 72 12.33 8.54 -7.01
N THR A 73 13.02 7.41 -6.90
CA THR A 73 12.92 6.28 -7.82
C THR A 73 11.59 5.53 -7.61
N VAL A 74 11.27 4.59 -8.52
CA VAL A 74 10.10 3.72 -8.33
C VAL A 74 10.30 2.84 -7.09
N GLU A 75 11.51 2.37 -6.86
CA GLU A 75 11.88 1.55 -5.70
C GLU A 75 11.71 2.31 -4.39
N ASP A 76 12.11 3.59 -4.34
CA ASP A 76 11.86 4.46 -3.18
C ASP A 76 10.37 4.61 -2.90
N LEU A 77 9.57 4.84 -3.95
CA LEU A 77 8.12 5.00 -3.79
C LEU A 77 7.45 3.70 -3.33
N VAL A 78 7.87 2.54 -3.84
CA VAL A 78 7.39 1.23 -3.35
C VAL A 78 7.77 1.02 -1.88
N TYR A 79 8.96 1.43 -1.47
CA TYR A 79 9.35 1.37 -0.06
C TYR A 79 8.50 2.32 0.80
N LEU A 80 8.27 3.53 0.32
CA LEU A 80 7.54 4.57 1.06
C LEU A 80 6.04 4.28 1.21
N THR A 81 5.44 3.40 0.42
CA THR A 81 4.06 2.94 0.67
C THR A 81 3.92 2.22 2.00
N ASP A 82 5.03 1.72 2.59
CA ASP A 82 5.05 1.10 3.91
C ASP A 82 5.42 2.06 5.05
N SER A 83 5.41 3.37 4.80
CA SER A 83 5.71 4.37 5.84
C SER A 83 4.71 4.32 6.99
N GLU A 84 5.20 4.48 8.22
CA GLU A 84 4.33 4.68 9.39
C GLU A 84 3.48 5.96 9.27
N ASN A 85 3.90 6.94 8.47
CA ASN A 85 3.12 8.16 8.24
C ASN A 85 2.13 7.96 7.08
N PRO A 86 0.81 8.08 7.32
CA PRO A 86 -0.21 7.82 6.31
C PRO A 86 -0.18 8.79 5.13
N TYR A 87 0.22 10.05 5.34
CA TYR A 87 0.37 11.03 4.27
C TYR A 87 1.48 10.58 3.29
N ILE A 88 2.61 10.11 3.84
CA ILE A 88 3.72 9.59 3.02
C ILE A 88 3.27 8.34 2.24
N ARG A 89 2.52 7.41 2.87
CA ARG A 89 2.00 6.22 2.17
C ARG A 89 1.16 6.61 0.96
N TYR A 90 0.20 7.52 1.16
CA TYR A 90 -0.69 7.94 0.09
C TYR A 90 0.05 8.70 -1.02
N TYR A 91 0.90 9.68 -0.68
CA TYR A 91 1.68 10.41 -1.69
C TYR A 91 2.62 9.48 -2.47
N ALA A 92 3.23 8.50 -1.82
CA ALA A 92 4.04 7.49 -2.50
C ALA A 92 3.22 6.68 -3.51
N PHE A 93 2.02 6.26 -3.12
CA PHE A 93 1.07 5.57 -4.01
C PHE A 93 0.66 6.42 -5.22
N ILE A 94 0.37 7.70 -5.02
CA ILE A 94 0.06 8.63 -6.12
C ILE A 94 1.26 8.79 -7.05
N GLY A 95 2.48 8.86 -6.51
CA GLY A 95 3.72 8.80 -7.30
C GLY A 95 3.85 7.54 -8.17
N LEU A 96 3.56 6.37 -7.62
CA LEU A 96 3.57 5.11 -8.37
C LEU A 96 2.50 5.10 -9.48
N LYS A 97 1.31 5.65 -9.19
CA LYS A 97 0.23 5.82 -10.17
C LYS A 97 0.69 6.68 -11.35
N GLU A 98 1.26 7.85 -11.09
CA GLU A 98 1.76 8.78 -12.13
C GLU A 98 2.88 8.17 -12.98
N LYS A 99 3.78 7.40 -12.34
CA LYS A 99 4.86 6.68 -13.03
C LYS A 99 4.36 5.42 -13.76
N ASN A 100 3.05 5.17 -13.81
CA ASN A 100 2.45 3.98 -14.40
C ASN A 100 3.11 2.68 -13.90
N TYR A 101 3.24 2.54 -12.58
CA TYR A 101 3.87 1.36 -11.99
C TYR A 101 3.03 0.09 -12.28
N PRO A 102 3.59 -0.95 -12.92
CA PRO A 102 2.81 -2.13 -13.36
C PRO A 102 2.12 -2.91 -12.25
N LYS A 103 2.58 -2.78 -11.00
CA LYS A 103 2.05 -3.51 -9.84
C LYS A 103 1.23 -2.61 -8.90
N ILE A 104 0.71 -1.49 -9.39
CA ILE A 104 -0.04 -0.53 -8.56
C ILE A 104 -1.26 -1.17 -7.87
N LYS A 105 -1.96 -2.10 -8.54
CA LYS A 105 -3.05 -2.87 -7.94
C LYS A 105 -2.58 -3.78 -6.80
N GLU A 106 -1.38 -4.37 -6.89
CA GLU A 106 -0.80 -5.18 -5.81
C GLU A 106 -0.51 -4.32 -4.58
N ILE A 107 0.01 -3.10 -4.78
CA ILE A 107 0.20 -2.14 -3.68
C ILE A 107 -1.15 -1.78 -3.04
N TYR A 108 -2.17 -1.45 -3.83
CA TYR A 108 -3.50 -1.20 -3.28
C TYR A 108 -4.02 -2.39 -2.46
N PHE A 109 -3.94 -3.62 -2.98
CA PHE A 109 -4.43 -4.79 -2.25
C PHE A 109 -3.66 -5.10 -0.96
N LYS A 110 -2.40 -4.68 -0.87
CA LYS A 110 -1.61 -4.73 0.37
C LYS A 110 -2.17 -3.77 1.43
N HIS A 111 -2.63 -2.59 1.01
CA HIS A 111 -3.19 -1.54 1.87
C HIS A 111 -4.72 -1.51 1.94
N LYS A 112 -5.42 -2.51 1.40
CA LYS A 112 -6.90 -2.52 1.37
C LYS A 112 -7.59 -2.47 2.74
N ASN A 113 -6.86 -2.83 3.81
CA ASN A 113 -7.31 -2.79 5.20
C ASN A 113 -6.61 -1.67 5.99
N ASP A 114 -6.00 -0.69 5.31
CA ASP A 114 -5.40 0.49 5.91
C ASP A 114 -6.50 1.52 6.18
N PHE A 115 -7.18 1.35 7.31
CA PHE A 115 -8.29 2.18 7.77
C PHE A 115 -7.81 3.44 8.53
N GLU A 116 -6.52 3.81 8.42
CA GLU A 116 -6.02 5.02 9.06
C GLU A 116 -6.64 6.24 8.39
N ALA A 117 -7.33 7.06 9.17
CA ALA A 117 -8.03 8.23 8.67
C ALA A 117 -7.07 9.44 8.60
N ILE A 118 -7.04 10.10 7.44
CA ILE A 118 -6.31 11.36 7.26
C ILE A 118 -7.26 12.51 6.97
N SER A 119 -6.82 13.74 7.23
CA SER A 119 -7.59 14.94 6.89
C SER A 119 -7.52 15.18 5.37
N THR A 120 -8.65 15.51 4.78
CA THR A 120 -8.76 15.80 3.35
C THR A 120 -9.46 17.12 3.10
N THR A 121 -9.20 17.72 1.95
CA THR A 121 -9.96 18.85 1.42
C THR A 121 -10.17 18.70 -0.08
N ASN A 122 -11.20 19.34 -0.62
CA ASN A 122 -11.43 19.44 -2.06
C ASN A 122 -11.06 20.83 -2.63
N GLY A 123 -10.34 21.65 -1.86
CA GLY A 123 -9.93 23.01 -2.27
C GLY A 123 -11.00 24.09 -2.12
N ALA A 124 -12.27 23.73 -1.83
CA ALA A 124 -13.37 24.68 -1.66
C ALA A 124 -13.73 24.96 -0.18
N CYS A 125 -12.72 24.96 0.71
CA CYS A 125 -12.88 25.08 2.17
C CYS A 125 -13.73 23.97 2.84
N LEU A 126 -14.07 22.91 2.10
CA LEU A 126 -14.67 21.71 2.67
C LEU A 126 -13.53 20.82 3.15
N ASN A 127 -13.49 20.63 4.47
CA ASN A 127 -12.61 19.67 5.11
C ASN A 127 -13.40 18.39 5.38
N GLY A 128 -12.73 17.26 5.23
CA GLY A 128 -13.26 15.95 5.54
C GLY A 128 -12.18 15.06 6.11
N SER A 129 -12.52 13.79 6.22
CA SER A 129 -11.55 12.75 6.49
C SER A 129 -11.88 11.56 5.61
N ALA A 130 -10.83 10.87 5.17
CA ALA A 130 -10.94 9.64 4.40
C ALA A 130 -9.88 8.66 4.88
N GLU A 131 -10.19 7.37 4.77
CA GLU A 131 -9.28 6.28 5.08
C GLU A 131 -8.29 6.09 3.91
N ILE A 132 -7.07 5.63 4.21
CA ILE A 132 -6.02 5.45 3.20
C ILE A 132 -6.43 4.45 2.12
N ASN A 133 -7.07 3.35 2.50
CA ASN A 133 -7.59 2.37 1.55
C ASN A 133 -8.59 2.97 0.55
N ASP A 134 -9.52 3.80 1.00
CA ASP A 134 -10.53 4.46 0.17
C ASP A 134 -9.87 5.45 -0.79
N LEU A 135 -8.93 6.25 -0.28
CA LEU A 135 -8.19 7.19 -1.11
C LEU A 135 -7.38 6.46 -2.20
N MET A 136 -6.67 5.37 -1.86
CA MET A 136 -5.93 4.58 -2.84
C MET A 136 -6.87 3.90 -3.85
N PHE A 137 -8.04 3.43 -3.43
CA PHE A 137 -9.04 2.86 -4.31
C PHE A 137 -9.55 3.89 -5.32
N TRP A 138 -10.01 5.05 -4.85
CA TRP A 138 -10.53 6.14 -5.69
C TRP A 138 -9.47 6.70 -6.66
N ALA A 139 -8.20 6.75 -6.23
CA ALA A 139 -7.10 7.17 -7.10
C ALA A 139 -6.90 6.24 -8.32
N LEU A 140 -7.41 5.00 -8.27
CA LEU A 140 -7.38 4.05 -9.37
C LEU A 140 -8.70 3.96 -10.16
N ASP A 141 -9.66 4.85 -9.91
CA ASP A 141 -10.91 4.92 -10.70
C ASP A 141 -10.59 5.29 -12.16
N PRO A 142 -10.90 4.40 -13.14
CA PRO A 142 -10.62 4.65 -14.55
C PRO A 142 -11.39 5.83 -15.15
N LYS A 143 -12.42 6.35 -14.47
CA LYS A 143 -13.11 7.58 -14.91
C LYS A 143 -12.28 8.83 -14.70
N TYR A 144 -11.37 8.81 -13.73
CA TYR A 144 -10.62 9.99 -13.27
C TYR A 144 -9.10 9.77 -13.29
N SER A 145 -8.63 8.59 -13.70
CA SER A 145 -7.23 8.20 -13.66
C SER A 145 -6.76 7.68 -15.01
N ASP A 146 -5.71 8.29 -15.55
CA ASP A 146 -5.05 7.84 -16.78
C ASP A 146 -3.99 6.74 -16.54
N CYS A 147 -3.99 6.12 -15.35
CA CYS A 147 -3.01 5.09 -15.00
C CYS A 147 -3.23 3.82 -15.83
N LYS A 148 -2.28 3.50 -16.71
CA LYS A 148 -2.33 2.34 -17.63
C LYS A 148 -2.56 1.00 -16.89
N TYR A 149 -2.08 0.89 -15.66
CA TYR A 149 -2.14 -0.34 -14.86
C TYR A 149 -3.14 -0.25 -13.70
N GLY A 150 -4.00 0.78 -13.69
CA GLY A 150 -5.11 0.91 -12.75
C GLY A 150 -6.21 -0.13 -12.98
N PHE A 151 -7.39 0.11 -12.40
CA PHE A 151 -8.54 -0.76 -12.62
C PHE A 151 -9.15 -0.49 -14.00
N THR A 152 -9.70 -1.54 -14.61
CA THR A 152 -10.73 -1.37 -15.65
C THR A 152 -12.05 -0.96 -15.00
N GLN A 153 -13.00 -0.42 -15.78
CA GLN A 153 -14.30 -0.01 -15.24
C GLN A 153 -15.03 -1.19 -14.59
N ASP A 154 -15.00 -2.37 -15.22
CA ASP A 154 -15.64 -3.57 -14.71
C ASP A 154 -15.00 -4.06 -13.39
N GLU A 155 -13.66 -4.01 -13.27
CA GLU A 155 -12.96 -4.34 -12.02
C GLU A 155 -13.36 -3.36 -10.90
N TYR A 156 -13.38 -2.07 -11.21
CA TYR A 156 -13.72 -1.02 -10.24
C TYR A 156 -15.16 -1.14 -9.75
N ASP A 157 -16.13 -1.28 -10.67
CA ASP A 157 -17.55 -1.40 -10.35
C ASP A 157 -17.84 -2.65 -9.50
N LYS A 158 -17.17 -3.77 -9.82
CA LYS A 158 -17.27 -5.00 -9.03
C LYS A 158 -16.79 -4.77 -7.58
N MET A 159 -15.64 -4.13 -7.41
CA MET A 159 -15.07 -3.88 -6.09
C MET A 159 -15.89 -2.87 -5.29
N ALA A 160 -16.33 -1.78 -5.93
CA ALA A 160 -17.18 -0.78 -5.29
C ALA A 160 -18.49 -1.39 -4.78
N LYS A 161 -19.07 -2.33 -5.55
CA LYS A 161 -20.24 -3.10 -5.12
C LYS A 161 -19.94 -3.98 -3.90
N GLU A 162 -18.81 -4.69 -3.90
CA GLU A 162 -18.41 -5.52 -2.77
C GLU A 162 -18.22 -4.72 -1.48
N GLU A 163 -17.66 -3.51 -1.55
CA GLU A 163 -17.53 -2.61 -0.39
C GLU A 163 -18.89 -2.06 0.07
N TYR A 164 -19.76 -1.64 -0.85
CA TYR A 164 -21.11 -1.18 -0.52
C TYR A 164 -21.94 -2.28 0.17
N ASP A 165 -21.86 -3.52 -0.32
CA ASP A 165 -22.61 -4.66 0.22
C ASP A 165 -22.10 -5.12 1.60
N LYS A 166 -20.85 -4.80 1.97
CA LYS A 166 -20.30 -5.04 3.34
C LYS A 166 -20.81 -4.02 4.35
N ASN A 167 -20.92 -2.75 3.94
CA ASN A 167 -21.26 -1.64 4.83
C ASN A 167 -22.77 -1.44 5.03
N THR A 168 -23.60 -2.20 4.30
CA THR A 168 -25.07 -2.13 4.36
C THR A 168 -25.73 -3.34 5.04
N LYS A 169 -24.94 -4.27 5.58
CA LYS A 169 -25.39 -5.44 6.35
C LYS A 169 -25.04 -5.32 7.82
#